data_AF-O77682-F1
#
_entry.id   AF-O77682-F1
#
_cell.length_a   1.000
_cell.length_b   1.000
_cell.length_c   1.000
_cell.angle_alpha   90.00
_cell.angle_beta   90.00
_cell.angle_gamma   90.00
#
_symmetry.space_group_name_H-M   'P 1'
#
loop_
_entity.id
_entity.type
_entity.pdbx_description
1 polymer ?
#
loop_
_entity_poly.entity_id
_entity_poly.type
_entity_poly.pdbx_seq_one_letter_code
_entity_poly.pdbx_strand_id
1 'polypeptide(L)'
;MAAMQMDPELAKCLFFEGATVVILNMPKGTEFGIDYNSWEVGPKFRGVKMIPPGIHFLHYSAVDKANLQELDQFLGPYPYATLKKWISLTSFISEATVERLQPESRQICAFSDVLPVLAMKHTKDRVGQNLPQCGTECKSYQEGLARLPEMKPRAGTEIRFSELPTQMFPAGATPAEITRHSMDLSYALEMVLGRQFPGSPQDVLGELQFAFVCFLLGNVYEAFEHWKRLLNLLCRSEAAMVKHHALYVNLISILYHQLGEIPADFFVDIVSQDNFLTSTLQVFFSSACSTAVDATLRKKAEKFQAHLTKKFRWDFAAEPEDCAPVVVELPEGTSTG
;
A
#
# COMPACT_ATOMS: atom_id res chain seq x y z
N MET A 1 1.74 -33.08 14.28
CA MET A 1 0.85 -32.46 15.29
C MET A 1 1.62 -31.30 15.92
N ALA A 2 1.50 -30.08 15.41
CA ALA A 2 1.96 -28.92 16.16
C ALA A 2 1.02 -28.79 17.37
N ALA A 3 1.50 -29.16 18.55
CA ALA A 3 0.74 -28.99 19.79
C ALA A 3 0.32 -27.52 19.89
N MET A 4 -0.95 -27.26 20.22
CA MET A 4 -1.45 -25.91 20.51
C MET A 4 -0.52 -25.24 21.52
N GLN A 5 0.36 -24.34 21.07
CA GLN A 5 1.13 -23.45 21.95
C GLN A 5 0.23 -22.28 22.36
N MET A 6 -0.92 -22.59 22.94
CA MET A 6 -1.85 -21.60 23.46
C MET A 6 -2.04 -21.85 24.94
N ASP A 7 -1.94 -20.78 25.73
CA ASP A 7 -2.29 -20.79 27.14
C ASP A 7 -3.74 -21.26 27.32
N PRO A 8 -4.01 -22.27 28.18
CA PRO A 8 -5.36 -22.78 28.41
C PRO A 8 -6.36 -21.72 28.86
N GLU A 9 -5.93 -20.69 29.59
CA GLU A 9 -6.83 -19.63 30.05
C GLU A 9 -7.22 -18.68 28.91
N LEU A 10 -6.24 -18.29 28.09
CA LEU A 10 -6.50 -17.59 26.83
C LEU A 10 -7.44 -18.39 25.92
N ALA A 11 -7.24 -19.70 25.80
CA ALA A 11 -8.09 -20.57 24.98
C ALA A 11 -9.56 -20.60 25.46
N LYS A 12 -9.79 -20.58 26.78
CA LYS A 12 -11.15 -20.48 27.35
C LYS A 12 -11.77 -19.11 27.07
N CYS A 13 -11.02 -18.04 27.26
CA CYS A 13 -11.51 -16.68 26.99
C CYS A 13 -11.95 -16.55 25.52
N LEU A 14 -11.09 -16.97 24.59
CA LEU A 14 -11.36 -16.93 23.15
C LEU A 14 -12.45 -17.90 22.70
N PHE A 15 -12.76 -18.94 23.48
CA PHE A 15 -13.90 -19.80 23.18
C PHE A 15 -15.22 -19.04 23.27
N PHE A 16 -15.32 -18.09 24.22
CA PHE A 16 -16.53 -17.30 24.45
C PHE A 16 -16.51 -15.95 23.72
N GLU A 17 -15.34 -15.30 23.64
CA GLU A 17 -15.20 -13.95 23.08
C GLU A 17 -14.65 -13.94 21.64
N GLY A 18 -14.01 -15.03 21.22
CA GLY A 18 -13.40 -15.13 19.90
C GLY A 18 -14.39 -15.51 18.81
N ALA A 19 -14.11 -15.02 17.60
CA ALA A 19 -14.88 -15.38 16.42
C ALA A 19 -14.47 -16.76 15.88
N THR A 20 -15.41 -17.40 15.18
CA THR A 20 -15.17 -18.60 14.39
C THR A 20 -15.68 -18.37 12.97
N VAL A 21 -14.77 -18.50 12.00
CA VAL A 21 -15.11 -18.47 10.58
C VAL A 21 -15.26 -19.90 10.10
N VAL A 22 -16.46 -20.25 9.61
CA VAL A 22 -16.75 -21.55 9.03
C VAL A 22 -16.71 -21.44 7.51
N ILE A 23 -15.90 -22.28 6.88
CA ILE A 23 -15.75 -22.32 5.42
C ILE A 23 -16.26 -23.65 4.92
N LEU A 24 -17.27 -23.59 4.05
CA LEU A 24 -17.94 -24.77 3.52
C LEU A 24 -17.33 -25.18 2.18
N ASN A 25 -17.08 -26.47 2.01
CA ASN A 25 -16.70 -27.09 0.74
C ASN A 25 -15.45 -26.49 0.07
N MET A 26 -14.49 -26.02 0.86
CA MET A 26 -13.21 -25.55 0.32
C MET A 26 -12.46 -26.71 -0.34
N PRO A 27 -12.05 -26.60 -1.62
CA PRO A 27 -11.32 -27.66 -2.29
C PRO A 27 -10.00 -27.99 -1.57
N LYS A 28 -9.65 -29.29 -1.54
CA LYS A 28 -8.33 -29.71 -1.06
C LYS A 28 -7.25 -29.08 -1.95
N GLY A 29 -6.19 -28.57 -1.32
CA GLY A 29 -5.06 -27.95 -2.02
C GLY A 29 -5.24 -26.46 -2.30
N THR A 30 -6.38 -25.87 -1.96
CA THR A 30 -6.54 -24.42 -1.91
C THR A 30 -5.59 -23.85 -0.86
N GLU A 31 -4.91 -22.76 -1.18
CA GLU A 31 -4.22 -21.98 -0.16
C GLU A 31 -5.27 -21.14 0.56
N PHE A 32 -5.30 -21.23 1.89
CA PHE A 32 -6.13 -20.38 2.72
C PHE A 32 -5.25 -19.68 3.75
N GLY A 33 -5.46 -18.39 3.93
CA GLY A 33 -4.76 -17.62 4.93
C GLY A 33 -5.64 -16.67 5.72
N ILE A 34 -5.16 -16.41 6.93
CA ILE A 34 -5.66 -15.36 7.81
C ILE A 34 -4.47 -14.52 8.26
N ASP A 35 -4.56 -13.22 7.99
CA ASP A 35 -3.50 -12.25 8.22
C ASP A 35 -2.18 -12.74 7.59
N TYR A 36 -1.14 -12.92 8.40
CA TYR A 36 0.20 -13.34 7.95
C TYR A 36 0.37 -14.83 7.67
N ASN A 37 -0.61 -15.65 8.00
CA ASN A 37 -0.44 -17.10 7.97
C ASN A 37 -1.30 -17.68 6.86
N SER A 38 -0.67 -18.46 5.98
CA SER A 38 -1.35 -19.29 5.00
C SER A 38 -0.99 -20.76 5.18
N TRP A 39 -1.92 -21.60 4.75
CA TRP A 39 -1.82 -23.06 4.83
C TRP A 39 -2.42 -23.69 3.58
N GLU A 40 -1.95 -24.89 3.25
CA GLU A 40 -2.60 -25.73 2.26
C GLU A 40 -3.81 -26.41 2.92
N VAL A 41 -4.98 -26.26 2.31
CA VAL A 41 -6.22 -26.78 2.86
C VAL A 41 -6.31 -28.29 2.68
N GLY A 42 -6.39 -29.01 3.81
CA GLY A 42 -6.64 -30.45 3.82
C GLY A 42 -8.10 -30.81 3.47
N PRO A 43 -8.38 -32.09 3.16
CA PRO A 43 -9.70 -32.54 2.68
C PRO A 43 -10.86 -32.38 3.68
N LYS A 44 -10.55 -32.09 4.95
CA LYS A 44 -11.53 -31.96 6.04
C LYS A 44 -11.50 -30.58 6.70
N PHE A 45 -10.79 -29.61 6.12
CA PHE A 45 -10.78 -28.24 6.63
C PHE A 45 -12.20 -27.67 6.70
N ARG A 46 -12.50 -26.96 7.81
CA ARG A 46 -13.82 -26.34 8.04
C ARG A 46 -13.75 -24.86 8.40
N GLY A 47 -12.56 -24.25 8.41
CA GLY A 47 -12.37 -22.85 8.79
C GLY A 47 -11.45 -22.65 9.99
N VAL A 48 -11.54 -21.49 10.63
CA VAL A 48 -10.65 -21.05 11.72
C VAL A 48 -11.47 -20.63 12.94
N LYS A 49 -11.01 -21.01 14.13
CA LYS A 49 -11.61 -20.69 15.43
C LYS A 49 -10.66 -19.90 16.32
N MET A 50 -11.21 -19.32 17.38
CA MET A 50 -10.46 -18.53 18.37
C MET A 50 -9.83 -17.28 17.75
N ILE A 51 -10.51 -16.68 16.77
CA ILE A 51 -10.06 -15.43 16.15
C ILE A 51 -10.30 -14.30 17.15
N PRO A 52 -9.29 -13.51 17.53
CA PRO A 52 -9.46 -12.45 18.51
C PRO A 52 -10.35 -11.31 17.97
N PRO A 53 -10.88 -10.44 18.83
CA PRO A 53 -11.58 -9.24 18.37
C PRO A 53 -10.65 -8.30 17.60
N GLY A 54 -11.12 -7.77 16.47
CA GLY A 54 -10.38 -6.82 15.63
C GLY A 54 -10.63 -7.02 14.15
N ILE A 55 -9.86 -6.30 13.34
CA ILE A 55 -9.85 -6.47 11.89
C ILE A 55 -8.95 -7.65 11.55
N HIS A 56 -9.43 -8.56 10.70
CA HIS A 56 -8.68 -9.68 10.17
C HIS A 56 -8.81 -9.73 8.65
N PHE A 57 -7.73 -10.12 7.98
CA PHE A 57 -7.68 -10.21 6.52
C PHE A 57 -7.65 -11.68 6.10
N LEU A 58 -8.78 -12.16 5.57
CA LEU A 58 -8.88 -13.52 5.07
C LEU A 58 -8.56 -13.52 3.57
N HIS A 59 -7.66 -14.39 3.17
CA HIS A 59 -7.23 -14.52 1.78
C HIS A 59 -7.19 -15.99 1.38
N TYR A 60 -7.38 -16.24 0.09
CA TYR A 60 -7.27 -17.58 -0.46
C TYR A 60 -6.78 -17.50 -1.90
N SER A 61 -6.04 -18.52 -2.32
CA SER A 61 -5.61 -18.67 -3.71
C SER A 61 -5.98 -20.07 -4.21
N ALA A 62 -6.56 -20.11 -5.42
CA ALA A 62 -6.82 -21.37 -6.08
C ALA A 62 -5.53 -21.84 -6.75
N VAL A 63 -4.73 -22.58 -5.98
CA VAL A 63 -3.58 -23.39 -6.40
C VAL A 63 -2.35 -22.61 -6.90
N ASP A 64 -1.29 -22.57 -6.06
CA ASP A 64 0.13 -22.68 -6.46
C ASP A 64 0.94 -23.27 -5.29
N LYS A 65 1.93 -24.12 -5.58
CA LYS A 65 2.69 -24.93 -4.61
C LYS A 65 4.08 -24.35 -4.37
N ALA A 66 4.37 -23.93 -3.14
CA ALA A 66 5.68 -24.08 -2.51
C ALA A 66 5.56 -23.99 -0.98
N ASN A 67 6.01 -25.03 -0.25
CA ASN A 67 6.29 -25.02 1.19
C ASN A 67 5.14 -24.73 2.19
N LEU A 68 3.88 -24.85 1.81
CA LEU A 68 2.77 -24.67 2.76
C LEU A 68 2.57 -25.90 3.67
N GLN A 69 2.21 -25.66 4.92
CA GLN A 69 1.81 -26.71 5.86
C GLN A 69 0.33 -27.07 5.64
N GLU A 70 -0.02 -28.36 5.66
CA GLU A 70 -1.42 -28.81 5.56
C GLU A 70 -2.22 -28.44 6.82
N LEU A 71 -3.41 -27.87 6.65
CA LEU A 71 -4.40 -27.75 7.72
C LEU A 71 -5.29 -29.00 7.76
N ASP A 72 -5.20 -29.78 8.84
CA ASP A 72 -5.89 -31.07 9.02
C ASP A 72 -7.25 -30.95 9.78
N GLN A 73 -7.86 -32.09 10.15
CA GLN A 73 -9.28 -32.46 10.12
C GLN A 73 -10.43 -31.56 10.62
N PHE A 74 -10.23 -30.35 11.15
CA PHE A 74 -11.32 -29.53 11.72
C PHE A 74 -11.04 -28.01 11.64
N LEU A 75 -11.74 -27.21 12.45
CA LEU A 75 -11.45 -25.78 12.63
C LEU A 75 -10.02 -25.60 13.18
N GLY A 76 -9.14 -24.96 12.41
CA GLY A 76 -7.80 -24.61 12.86
C GLY A 76 -7.82 -23.47 13.89
N PRO A 77 -6.96 -23.46 14.90
CA PRO A 77 -6.84 -22.30 15.79
C PRO A 77 -6.17 -21.13 15.07
N TYR A 78 -6.59 -19.90 15.36
CA TYR A 78 -5.90 -18.70 14.92
C TYR A 78 -4.41 -18.69 15.37
N PRO A 79 -3.46 -18.23 14.54
CA PRO A 79 -2.03 -18.24 14.83
C PRO A 79 -1.60 -17.08 15.74
N TYR A 80 -1.65 -17.26 17.05
CA TYR A 80 -1.33 -16.19 18.02
C TYR A 80 0.12 -15.70 18.02
N ALA A 81 1.06 -16.44 17.42
CA ALA A 81 2.45 -16.03 17.31
C ALA A 81 2.64 -14.76 16.45
N THR A 82 1.77 -14.53 15.47
CA THR A 82 1.83 -13.40 14.54
C THR A 82 0.86 -12.27 14.89
N LEU A 83 -0.01 -12.46 15.90
CA LEU A 83 -1.04 -11.48 16.27
C LEU A 83 -0.47 -10.09 16.60
N LYS A 84 0.61 -10.01 17.38
CA LYS A 84 1.24 -8.72 17.74
C LYS A 84 1.73 -7.96 16.51
N LYS A 85 2.28 -8.70 15.56
CA LYS A 85 2.79 -8.18 14.29
C LYS A 85 1.64 -7.66 13.42
N TRP A 86 0.53 -8.39 13.39
CA TRP A 86 -0.69 -7.97 12.71
C TRP A 86 -1.27 -6.69 13.31
N ILE A 87 -1.42 -6.62 14.63
CA ILE A 87 -1.91 -5.41 15.32
C ILE A 87 -1.04 -4.19 15.01
N SER A 88 0.30 -4.35 14.97
CA SER A 88 1.20 -3.25 14.60
C SER A 88 0.99 -2.73 13.17
N LEU A 89 0.49 -3.56 12.24
CA LEU A 89 0.19 -3.15 10.87
C LEU A 89 -1.21 -2.58 10.68
N THR A 90 -2.16 -2.86 11.59
CA THR A 90 -3.58 -2.54 11.40
C THR A 90 -4.17 -1.65 12.50
N SER A 91 -3.34 -1.14 13.41
CA SER A 91 -3.78 -0.38 14.60
C SER A 91 -4.62 0.88 14.33
N PHE A 92 -4.55 1.48 13.13
CA PHE A 92 -5.35 2.64 12.71
C PHE A 92 -6.48 2.26 11.74
N ILE A 93 -6.59 1.00 11.35
CA ILE A 93 -7.70 0.51 10.51
C ILE A 93 -8.93 0.33 11.40
N SER A 94 -9.83 1.32 11.36
CA SER A 94 -11.13 1.24 12.02
C SER A 94 -12.17 0.52 11.15
N GLU A 95 -13.28 0.09 11.76
CA GLU A 95 -14.43 -0.44 11.02
C GLU A 95 -14.95 0.58 9.98
N ALA A 96 -15.00 1.87 10.34
CA ALA A 96 -15.39 2.93 9.41
C ALA A 96 -14.41 3.08 8.24
N THR A 97 -13.11 2.89 8.49
CA THR A 97 -12.08 2.89 7.45
C THR A 97 -12.28 1.72 6.49
N VAL A 98 -12.52 0.50 6.99
CA VAL A 98 -12.80 -0.66 6.14
C VAL A 98 -14.08 -0.47 5.35
N GLU A 99 -15.14 0.02 6.01
CA GLU A 99 -16.44 0.22 5.38
C GLU A 99 -16.36 1.19 4.20
N ARG A 100 -15.57 2.26 4.36
CA ARG A 100 -15.33 3.24 3.32
C ARG A 100 -14.49 2.68 2.16
N LEU A 101 -13.40 1.97 2.46
CA LEU A 101 -12.38 1.58 1.47
C LEU A 101 -12.67 0.29 0.71
N GLN A 102 -13.27 -0.72 1.35
CA GLN A 102 -13.47 -2.02 0.73
C GLN A 102 -14.37 -1.90 -0.54
N PRO A 103 -14.22 -2.78 -1.53
CA PRO A 103 -15.12 -2.83 -2.68
C PRO A 103 -16.59 -3.07 -2.27
N GLU A 104 -17.55 -2.67 -3.09
CA GLU A 104 -18.98 -2.99 -2.85
C GLU A 104 -19.22 -4.51 -2.86
N SER A 105 -18.45 -5.24 -3.65
CA SER A 105 -18.43 -6.71 -3.69
C SER A 105 -17.98 -7.34 -2.37
N ARG A 106 -17.38 -6.56 -1.45
CA ARG A 106 -16.72 -7.03 -0.23
C ARG A 106 -15.59 -8.03 -0.47
N GLN A 107 -15.07 -8.07 -1.70
CA GLN A 107 -14.00 -8.97 -2.12
C GLN A 107 -12.90 -8.16 -2.78
N ILE A 108 -11.68 -8.34 -2.29
CA ILE A 108 -10.48 -7.75 -2.86
C ILE A 108 -9.78 -8.82 -3.68
N CYS A 109 -9.59 -8.56 -4.97
CA CYS A 109 -8.91 -9.45 -5.89
C CYS A 109 -7.56 -8.85 -6.26
N ALA A 110 -6.51 -9.69 -6.34
CA ALA A 110 -5.18 -9.27 -6.78
C ALA A 110 -5.20 -8.65 -8.21
N PHE A 111 -6.14 -9.11 -9.05
CA PHE A 111 -6.35 -8.62 -10.41
C PHE A 111 -7.69 -7.89 -10.51
N SER A 112 -7.69 -6.76 -11.22
CA SER A 112 -8.92 -6.04 -11.54
C SER A 112 -9.84 -6.92 -12.40
N ASP A 113 -11.07 -7.13 -11.94
CA ASP A 113 -12.08 -7.85 -12.73
C ASP A 113 -12.54 -6.93 -13.85
N VAL A 114 -12.01 -7.13 -15.05
CA VAL A 114 -12.27 -6.26 -16.20
C VAL A 114 -13.31 -6.86 -17.15
N LEU A 115 -14.23 -6.02 -17.60
CA LEU A 115 -15.21 -6.34 -18.63
C LEU A 115 -14.90 -5.58 -19.92
N PRO A 116 -15.11 -6.19 -21.09
CA PRO A 116 -14.99 -5.47 -22.35
C PRO A 116 -16.14 -4.46 -22.48
N VAL A 117 -15.83 -3.23 -22.87
CA VAL A 117 -16.83 -2.17 -23.11
C VAL A 117 -17.78 -2.57 -24.22
N LEU A 118 -17.25 -3.21 -25.26
CA LEU A 118 -18.02 -3.79 -26.35
C LEU A 118 -17.98 -5.31 -26.24
N ALA A 119 -19.15 -5.94 -26.13
CA ALA A 119 -19.26 -7.39 -26.06
C ALA A 119 -18.90 -8.03 -27.41
N MET A 120 -17.63 -8.38 -27.59
CA MET A 120 -17.09 -8.96 -28.83
C MET A 120 -16.42 -10.28 -28.50
N LYS A 121 -17.04 -11.39 -28.86
CA LYS A 121 -16.50 -12.74 -28.60
C LYS A 121 -15.73 -13.29 -29.78
N HIS A 122 -16.06 -12.84 -31.00
CA HIS A 122 -15.53 -13.37 -32.24
C HIS A 122 -15.00 -12.26 -33.15
N THR A 123 -14.02 -12.60 -33.98
CA THR A 123 -13.46 -11.68 -34.99
C THR A 123 -14.52 -11.10 -35.94
N LYS A 124 -15.59 -11.85 -36.22
CA LYS A 124 -16.73 -11.36 -37.04
C LYS A 124 -17.48 -10.19 -36.40
N ASP A 125 -17.51 -10.11 -35.07
CA ASP A 125 -18.18 -9.03 -34.33
C ASP A 125 -17.44 -7.69 -34.58
N ARG A 126 -16.11 -7.74 -34.84
CA ARG A 126 -15.30 -6.56 -35.23
C ARG A 126 -15.70 -6.00 -36.58
N VAL A 127 -15.87 -6.88 -37.56
CA VAL A 127 -16.29 -6.47 -38.90
C VAL A 127 -17.66 -5.80 -38.85
N GLY A 128 -18.59 -6.36 -38.09
CA GLY A 128 -19.93 -5.78 -37.90
C GLY A 128 -19.93 -4.41 -37.23
N GLN A 129 -18.89 -4.08 -36.46
CA GLN A 129 -18.74 -2.80 -35.75
C GLN A 129 -17.74 -1.84 -36.43
N ASN A 130 -17.30 -2.13 -37.66
CA ASN A 130 -16.29 -1.34 -38.38
C ASN A 130 -14.96 -1.17 -37.62
N LEU A 131 -14.58 -2.16 -36.80
CA LEU A 131 -13.35 -2.14 -36.03
C LEU A 131 -12.19 -2.81 -36.79
N PRO A 132 -10.93 -2.37 -36.59
CA PRO A 132 -9.79 -2.94 -37.30
C PRO A 132 -9.56 -4.41 -36.90
N GLN A 133 -9.11 -5.22 -37.86
CA GLN A 133 -8.84 -6.65 -37.67
C GLN A 133 -7.54 -6.86 -36.90
N CYS A 134 -7.52 -7.81 -35.95
CA CYS A 134 -6.32 -8.13 -35.16
C CYS A 134 -5.29 -9.01 -35.91
N GLY A 135 -5.56 -9.47 -37.12
CA GLY A 135 -4.74 -10.47 -37.83
C GLY A 135 -3.60 -9.92 -38.68
N THR A 136 -3.44 -8.61 -38.79
CA THR A 136 -2.36 -7.97 -39.55
C THR A 136 -1.36 -7.31 -38.61
N GLU A 137 -0.13 -7.07 -39.07
CA GLU A 137 0.82 -6.26 -38.31
C GLU A 137 0.28 -4.83 -38.14
N CYS A 138 0.57 -4.22 -36.98
CA CYS A 138 0.22 -2.83 -36.73
C CYS A 138 1.26 -1.93 -37.39
N LYS A 139 0.82 -0.89 -38.10
CA LYS A 139 1.71 0.09 -38.72
C LYS A 139 2.14 1.18 -37.74
N SER A 140 1.44 1.30 -36.62
CA SER A 140 1.73 2.25 -35.54
C SER A 140 1.27 1.73 -34.18
N TYR A 141 1.84 2.30 -33.11
CA TYR A 141 1.42 2.01 -31.74
C TYR A 141 -0.04 2.39 -31.48
N GLN A 142 -0.49 3.54 -32.01
CA GLN A 142 -1.88 3.99 -31.89
C GLN A 142 -2.87 3.02 -32.55
N GLU A 143 -2.51 2.48 -33.72
CA GLU A 143 -3.31 1.44 -34.38
C GLU A 143 -3.36 0.15 -33.55
N GLY A 144 -2.23 -0.21 -32.91
CA GLY A 144 -2.18 -1.33 -31.97
C GLY A 144 -3.14 -1.16 -30.81
N LEU A 145 -3.14 0.01 -30.15
CA LEU A 145 -4.08 0.33 -29.08
C LEU A 145 -5.54 0.32 -29.55
N ALA A 146 -5.84 0.91 -30.71
CA ALA A 146 -7.18 0.92 -31.29
C ALA A 146 -7.69 -0.48 -31.66
N ARG A 147 -6.79 -1.45 -31.84
CA ARG A 147 -7.13 -2.86 -32.08
C ARG A 147 -7.37 -3.63 -30.79
N LEU A 148 -6.88 -3.20 -29.64
CA LEU A 148 -7.15 -3.91 -28.38
C LEU A 148 -8.61 -3.70 -27.95
N PRO A 149 -9.26 -4.70 -27.34
CA PRO A 149 -10.54 -4.48 -26.69
C PRO A 149 -10.40 -3.43 -25.57
N GLU A 150 -11.23 -2.39 -25.60
CA GLU A 150 -11.33 -1.48 -24.45
C GLU A 150 -11.95 -2.25 -23.29
N MET A 151 -11.24 -2.27 -22.16
CA MET A 151 -11.64 -2.97 -20.95
C MET A 151 -11.87 -1.95 -19.84
N LYS A 152 -12.93 -2.14 -19.06
CA LYS A 152 -13.21 -1.35 -17.86
C LYS A 152 -13.34 -2.26 -16.65
N PRO A 153 -12.83 -1.87 -15.47
CA PRO A 153 -13.11 -2.58 -14.23
C PRO A 153 -14.62 -2.73 -14.04
N ARG A 154 -15.05 -3.90 -13.55
CA ARG A 154 -16.42 -4.14 -13.14
C ARG A 154 -16.72 -3.25 -11.94
N ALA A 155 -17.76 -2.43 -12.05
CA ALA A 155 -18.20 -1.57 -10.97
C ALA A 155 -18.46 -2.37 -9.68
N GLY A 156 -18.04 -1.81 -8.56
CA GLY A 156 -18.16 -2.42 -7.24
C GLY A 156 -17.05 -3.42 -6.89
N THR A 157 -16.06 -3.65 -7.77
CA THR A 157 -14.89 -4.51 -7.48
C THR A 157 -13.64 -3.70 -7.12
N GLU A 158 -13.66 -2.40 -7.39
CA GLU A 158 -12.58 -1.47 -7.10
C GLU A 158 -12.47 -1.14 -5.60
N ILE A 159 -11.23 -1.04 -5.11
CA ILE A 159 -10.95 -0.46 -3.80
C ILE A 159 -11.24 1.04 -3.87
N ARG A 160 -12.04 1.54 -2.93
CA ARG A 160 -12.50 2.94 -2.89
C ARG A 160 -11.54 3.83 -2.12
N PHE A 161 -10.28 3.87 -2.57
CA PHE A 161 -9.29 4.78 -2.02
C PHE A 161 -9.71 6.25 -2.15
N SER A 162 -9.21 7.09 -1.25
CA SER A 162 -9.44 8.53 -1.32
C SER A 162 -8.76 9.12 -2.56
N GLU A 163 -9.50 9.91 -3.34
CA GLU A 163 -8.94 10.64 -4.48
C GLU A 163 -7.85 11.61 -4.03
N LEU A 164 -6.61 11.35 -4.43
CA LEU A 164 -5.49 12.25 -4.18
C LEU A 164 -5.42 13.33 -5.28
N PRO A 165 -5.21 14.62 -4.93
CA PRO A 165 -5.12 15.70 -5.90
C PRO A 165 -4.06 15.41 -6.97
N THR A 166 -4.40 15.66 -8.23
CA THR A 166 -3.43 15.69 -9.34
C THR A 166 -2.76 17.06 -9.44
N GLN A 167 -3.52 18.11 -9.15
CA GLN A 167 -3.03 19.48 -9.02
C GLN A 167 -2.75 19.79 -7.56
N MET A 168 -1.48 20.03 -7.23
CA MET A 168 -1.02 20.24 -5.83
C MET A 168 -1.13 21.70 -5.36
N PHE A 169 -1.65 22.60 -6.21
CA PHE A 169 -1.72 24.03 -5.98
C PHE A 169 -3.13 24.57 -6.26
N PRO A 170 -3.53 25.71 -5.63
CA PRO A 170 -4.85 26.29 -5.83
C PRO A 170 -5.09 26.73 -7.29
N ALA A 171 -6.36 26.78 -7.68
CA ALA A 171 -6.74 27.29 -9.00
C ALA A 171 -6.36 28.78 -9.13
N GLY A 172 -5.70 29.14 -10.22
CA GLY A 172 -5.22 30.50 -10.46
C GLY A 172 -3.93 30.87 -9.73
N ALA A 173 -3.20 29.89 -9.16
CA ALA A 173 -1.91 30.12 -8.53
C ALA A 173 -0.92 30.79 -9.49
N THR A 174 -0.18 31.76 -8.97
CA THR A 174 0.97 32.37 -9.65
C THR A 174 2.09 31.33 -9.84
N PRO A 175 3.02 31.52 -10.81
CA PRO A 175 4.16 30.62 -10.97
C PRO A 175 4.97 30.41 -9.68
N ALA A 176 5.13 31.46 -8.87
CA ALA A 176 5.81 31.37 -7.58
C ALA A 176 5.04 30.50 -6.56
N GLU A 177 3.72 30.62 -6.53
CA GLU A 177 2.86 29.78 -5.68
C GLU A 177 2.83 28.33 -6.16
N ILE A 178 2.84 28.08 -7.47
CA ILE A 178 2.93 26.74 -8.05
C ILE A 178 4.22 26.06 -7.57
N THR A 179 5.37 26.74 -7.67
CA THR A 179 6.65 26.21 -7.19
C THR A 179 6.59 25.95 -5.68
N ARG A 180 6.07 26.90 -4.89
CA ARG A 180 5.94 26.77 -3.43
C ARG A 180 5.11 25.53 -3.05
N HIS A 181 3.95 25.35 -3.66
CA HIS A 181 3.06 24.21 -3.42
C HIS A 181 3.56 22.88 -4.01
N SER A 182 4.52 22.92 -4.93
CA SER A 182 5.18 21.71 -5.46
C SER A 182 6.36 21.28 -4.58
N MET A 183 7.01 22.23 -3.89
CA MET A 183 8.05 21.93 -2.90
C MET A 183 7.46 21.42 -1.59
N ASP A 184 6.37 22.05 -1.12
CA ASP A 184 5.64 21.66 0.09
C ASP A 184 4.19 21.29 -0.24
N LEU A 185 3.88 19.99 -0.13
CA LEU A 185 2.57 19.42 -0.43
C LEU A 185 1.54 19.63 0.70
N SER A 186 1.87 20.39 1.75
CA SER A 186 0.99 20.63 2.90
C SER A 186 -0.39 21.15 2.50
N TYR A 187 -0.47 22.00 1.47
CA TYR A 187 -1.75 22.46 0.95
C TYR A 187 -2.61 21.31 0.40
N ALA A 188 -2.02 20.43 -0.41
CA ALA A 188 -2.71 19.28 -0.97
C ALA A 188 -3.12 18.29 0.14
N LEU A 189 -2.28 18.09 1.15
CA LEU A 189 -2.59 17.25 2.30
C LEU A 189 -3.78 17.83 3.09
N GLU A 190 -3.78 19.13 3.39
CA GLU A 190 -4.89 19.79 4.08
C GLU A 190 -6.20 19.70 3.30
N MET A 191 -6.16 19.78 1.96
CA MET A 191 -7.34 19.54 1.12
C MET A 191 -7.87 18.11 1.28
N VAL A 192 -7.00 17.11 1.26
CA VAL A 192 -7.38 15.69 1.45
C VAL A 192 -7.96 15.48 2.85
N LEU A 193 -7.30 16.00 3.89
CA LEU A 193 -7.77 15.89 5.27
C LEU A 193 -9.12 16.57 5.47
N GLY A 194 -9.30 17.78 4.94
CA GLY A 194 -10.56 18.52 5.05
C GLY A 194 -11.72 17.88 4.27
N ARG A 195 -11.45 17.26 3.11
CA ARG A 195 -12.49 16.66 2.26
C ARG A 195 -12.88 15.25 2.73
N GLN A 196 -11.89 14.42 3.07
CA GLN A 196 -12.09 12.98 3.30
C GLN A 196 -12.05 12.59 4.78
N PHE A 197 -11.40 13.40 5.62
CA PHE A 197 -11.13 13.07 7.04
C PHE A 197 -11.50 14.22 8.01
N PRO A 198 -12.70 14.84 7.89
CA PRO A 198 -13.02 16.06 8.65
C PRO A 198 -13.06 15.86 10.18
N GLY A 199 -13.33 14.64 10.66
CA GLY A 199 -13.41 14.34 12.08
C GLY A 199 -12.06 14.02 12.74
N SER A 200 -11.16 13.37 12.01
CA SER A 200 -9.89 12.88 12.56
C SER A 200 -8.84 12.79 11.46
N PRO A 201 -7.84 13.69 11.44
CA PRO A 201 -6.72 13.60 10.51
C PRO A 201 -5.93 12.30 10.63
N GLN A 202 -5.99 11.61 11.78
CA GLN A 202 -5.32 10.32 12.00
C GLN A 202 -5.89 9.20 11.13
N ASP A 203 -7.12 9.32 10.66
CA ASP A 203 -7.80 8.27 9.89
C ASP A 203 -7.14 8.05 8.51
N VAL A 204 -6.39 9.05 8.02
CA VAL A 204 -5.54 8.91 6.83
C VAL A 204 -4.48 7.80 7.00
N LEU A 205 -4.02 7.58 8.24
CA LEU A 205 -3.08 6.51 8.57
C LEU A 205 -3.73 5.13 8.48
N GLY A 206 -5.03 5.05 8.78
CA GLY A 206 -5.82 3.84 8.58
C GLY A 206 -5.90 3.47 7.11
N GLU A 207 -6.06 4.47 6.23
CA GLU A 207 -6.03 4.25 4.78
C GLU A 207 -4.62 3.85 4.29
N LEU A 208 -3.57 4.47 4.83
CA LEU A 208 -2.18 4.08 4.55
C LEU A 208 -1.90 2.62 4.94
N GLN A 209 -2.35 2.21 6.13
CA GLN A 209 -2.22 0.82 6.60
C GLN A 209 -3.06 -0.14 5.75
N PHE A 210 -4.30 0.22 5.41
CA PHE A 210 -5.18 -0.59 4.57
C PHE A 210 -4.56 -0.83 3.19
N ALA A 211 -4.03 0.21 2.55
CA ALA A 211 -3.34 0.10 1.27
C ALA A 211 -2.12 -0.83 1.38
N PHE A 212 -1.34 -0.69 2.45
CA PHE A 212 -0.17 -1.54 2.69
C PHE A 212 -0.53 -3.01 2.88
N VAL A 213 -1.55 -3.36 3.66
CA VAL A 213 -1.95 -4.77 3.85
C VAL A 213 -2.56 -5.38 2.59
N CYS A 214 -3.33 -4.61 1.81
CA CYS A 214 -3.85 -5.08 0.52
C CYS A 214 -2.74 -5.33 -0.49
N PHE A 215 -1.67 -4.53 -0.46
CA PHE A 215 -0.47 -4.78 -1.23
C PHE A 215 0.27 -6.04 -0.72
N LEU A 216 0.64 -6.05 0.56
CA LEU A 216 1.51 -7.07 1.15
C LEU A 216 0.91 -8.48 1.13
N LEU A 217 -0.38 -8.60 1.48
CA LEU A 217 -1.07 -9.90 1.62
C LEU A 217 -2.01 -10.18 0.45
N GLY A 218 -2.64 -9.13 -0.10
CA GLY A 218 -3.57 -9.26 -1.22
C GLY A 218 -2.90 -9.23 -2.60
N ASN A 219 -1.60 -8.94 -2.69
CA ASN A 219 -0.87 -8.74 -3.94
C ASN A 219 -1.55 -7.73 -4.89
N VAL A 220 -2.25 -6.73 -4.32
CA VAL A 220 -2.96 -5.72 -5.11
C VAL A 220 -2.00 -4.60 -5.48
N TYR A 221 -1.61 -4.53 -6.75
CA TYR A 221 -0.68 -3.50 -7.24
C TYR A 221 -1.23 -2.08 -7.10
N GLU A 222 -2.53 -1.86 -7.31
CA GLU A 222 -3.16 -0.54 -7.15
C GLU A 222 -3.03 -0.01 -5.71
N ALA A 223 -3.06 -0.92 -4.73
CA ALA A 223 -2.86 -0.57 -3.32
C ALA A 223 -1.42 -0.14 -3.04
N PHE A 224 -0.45 -0.72 -3.75
CA PHE A 224 0.94 -0.26 -3.70
C PHE A 224 1.10 1.14 -4.27
N GLU A 225 0.57 1.42 -5.46
CA GLU A 225 0.61 2.76 -6.07
C GLU A 225 -0.06 3.81 -5.18
N HIS A 226 -1.21 3.48 -4.59
CA HIS A 226 -1.88 4.37 -3.64
C HIS A 226 -1.05 4.61 -2.38
N TRP A 227 -0.48 3.54 -1.80
CA TRP A 227 0.41 3.65 -0.64
C TRP A 227 1.61 4.56 -0.92
N LYS A 228 2.27 4.43 -2.08
CA LYS A 228 3.38 5.31 -2.49
C LYS A 228 2.94 6.77 -2.57
N ARG A 229 1.84 7.04 -3.26
CA ARG A 229 1.33 8.41 -3.46
C ARG A 229 0.93 9.06 -2.14
N LEU A 230 0.24 8.32 -1.27
CA LEU A 230 -0.19 8.82 0.03
C LEU A 230 1.01 9.06 0.95
N LEU A 231 1.99 8.15 0.94
CA LEU A 231 3.22 8.32 1.70
C LEU A 231 4.01 9.54 1.23
N ASN A 232 4.16 9.72 -0.08
CA ASN A 232 4.84 10.90 -0.65
C ASN A 232 4.13 12.20 -0.26
N LEU A 233 2.79 12.23 -0.32
CA LEU A 233 1.98 13.37 0.13
C LEU A 233 2.26 13.72 1.59
N LEU A 234 2.26 12.73 2.48
CA LEU A 234 2.53 12.94 3.91
C LEU A 234 3.97 13.41 4.16
N CYS A 235 4.95 12.75 3.56
CA CYS A 235 6.37 13.00 3.79
C CYS A 235 6.87 14.34 3.26
N ARG A 236 6.27 14.86 2.16
CA ARG A 236 6.62 16.15 1.56
C ARG A 236 5.74 17.32 2.04
N SER A 237 5.04 17.15 3.16
CA SER A 237 4.17 18.19 3.74
C SER A 237 4.82 18.77 5.01
N GLU A 238 5.75 19.70 4.82
CA GLU A 238 6.56 20.28 5.91
C GLU A 238 5.70 21.13 6.86
N ALA A 239 4.92 22.09 6.34
CA ALA A 239 4.06 22.92 7.18
C ALA A 239 2.98 22.10 7.93
N ALA A 240 2.46 21.04 7.31
CA ALA A 240 1.52 20.12 7.95
C ALA A 240 2.17 19.33 9.10
N MET A 241 3.49 19.08 9.04
CA MET A 241 4.23 18.42 10.10
C MET A 241 4.25 19.21 11.40
N VAL A 242 4.38 20.52 11.31
CA VAL A 242 4.28 21.43 12.45
C VAL A 242 2.86 21.45 13.02
N LYS A 243 1.84 21.48 12.15
CA LYS A 243 0.44 21.55 12.55
C LYS A 243 -0.10 20.25 13.16
N HIS A 244 0.23 19.10 12.56
CA HIS A 244 -0.31 17.78 12.93
C HIS A 244 0.75 16.88 13.57
N HIS A 245 1.49 17.38 14.57
CA HIS A 245 2.58 16.64 15.21
C HIS A 245 2.24 15.17 15.57
N ALA A 246 1.05 14.92 16.12
CA ALA A 246 0.60 13.58 16.53
C ALA A 246 0.43 12.63 15.33
N LEU A 247 0.00 13.14 14.17
CA LEU A 247 -0.13 12.35 12.94
C LEU A 247 1.24 11.79 12.52
N TYR A 248 2.27 12.63 12.55
CA TYR A 248 3.61 12.27 12.13
C TYR A 248 4.35 11.38 13.14
N VAL A 249 4.10 11.57 14.44
CA VAL A 249 4.59 10.64 15.47
C VAL A 249 4.04 9.23 15.24
N ASN A 250 2.76 9.12 14.83
CA ASN A 250 2.13 7.85 14.52
C ASN A 250 2.61 7.29 13.17
N LEU A 251 2.77 8.14 12.14
CA LEU A 251 3.34 7.78 10.85
C LEU A 251 4.72 7.11 11.00
N ILE A 252 5.63 7.67 11.81
CA ILE A 252 6.94 7.05 12.07
C ILE A 252 6.78 5.65 12.67
N SER A 253 5.83 5.46 13.59
CA SER A 253 5.56 4.13 14.17
C SER A 253 5.06 3.16 13.10
N ILE A 254 4.17 3.60 12.23
CA ILE A 254 3.63 2.77 11.15
C ILE A 254 4.74 2.39 10.18
N LEU A 255 5.53 3.36 9.71
CA LEU A 255 6.63 3.12 8.78
C LEU A 255 7.70 2.19 9.37
N TYR A 256 8.00 2.32 10.66
CA TYR A 256 8.90 1.39 11.34
C TYR A 256 8.44 -0.07 11.21
N HIS A 257 7.14 -0.34 11.39
CA HIS A 257 6.59 -1.69 11.24
C HIS A 257 6.47 -2.10 9.78
N GLN A 258 5.96 -1.23 8.90
CA GLN A 258 5.79 -1.52 7.47
C GLN A 258 7.12 -1.82 6.77
N LEU A 259 8.15 -0.98 6.95
CA LEU A 259 9.50 -1.25 6.43
C LEU A 259 10.15 -2.46 7.11
N GLY A 260 9.63 -2.89 8.26
CA GLY A 260 10.00 -4.15 8.89
C GLY A 260 9.64 -5.38 8.06
N GLU A 261 8.54 -5.28 7.29
CA GLU A 261 7.94 -6.37 6.52
C GLU A 261 8.43 -6.47 5.09
N ILE A 262 8.92 -5.38 4.54
CA ILE A 262 9.41 -5.34 3.17
C ILE A 262 10.73 -6.12 3.11
N PRO A 263 10.85 -7.18 2.28
CA PRO A 263 12.11 -7.90 2.10
C PRO A 263 13.22 -6.98 1.61
N ALA A 264 14.47 -7.23 2.01
CA ALA A 264 15.61 -6.40 1.60
C ALA A 264 15.76 -6.34 0.06
N ASP A 265 15.46 -7.46 -0.62
CA ASP A 265 15.56 -7.58 -2.08
C ASP A 265 14.54 -6.69 -2.81
N PHE A 266 13.41 -6.36 -2.19
CA PHE A 266 12.40 -5.45 -2.76
C PHE A 266 12.99 -4.05 -3.04
N PHE A 267 13.99 -3.63 -2.27
CA PHE A 267 14.67 -2.34 -2.45
C PHE A 267 15.79 -2.39 -3.49
N VAL A 268 16.17 -3.56 -3.99
CA VAL A 268 17.24 -3.77 -4.98
C VAL A 268 16.65 -4.01 -6.38
N ASP A 269 15.36 -4.35 -6.48
CA ASP A 269 14.71 -4.79 -7.71
C ASP A 269 14.58 -3.69 -8.79
N ILE A 270 14.48 -4.11 -10.05
CA ILE A 270 14.31 -3.31 -11.27
C ILE A 270 13.10 -2.37 -11.17
N VAL A 271 12.05 -2.77 -10.45
CA VAL A 271 10.85 -1.95 -10.21
C VAL A 271 11.13 -0.78 -9.24
N SER A 272 12.18 -0.90 -8.41
CA SER A 272 12.54 0.02 -7.34
C SER A 272 13.82 0.81 -7.61
N GLN A 273 14.37 0.81 -8.85
CA GLN A 273 15.64 1.47 -9.18
C GLN A 273 15.67 2.95 -8.78
N ASP A 274 14.54 3.64 -8.87
CA ASP A 274 14.31 4.84 -8.07
C ASP A 274 13.76 4.37 -6.73
N ASN A 275 14.62 4.25 -5.71
CA ASN A 275 14.15 3.91 -4.37
C ASN A 275 13.39 5.12 -3.83
N PHE A 276 12.14 5.25 -4.27
CA PHE A 276 11.27 6.37 -3.96
C PHE A 276 11.15 6.52 -2.44
N LEU A 277 11.28 5.42 -1.68
CA LEU A 277 11.30 5.46 -0.22
C LEU A 277 12.54 6.20 0.29
N THR A 278 13.73 5.95 -0.25
CA THR A 278 14.93 6.69 0.15
C THR A 278 14.78 8.18 -0.10
N SER A 279 14.38 8.59 -1.31
CA SER A 279 14.22 10.02 -1.64
C SER A 279 13.07 10.67 -0.87
N THR A 280 11.94 9.97 -0.71
CA THR A 280 10.78 10.45 0.06
C THR A 280 11.13 10.59 1.54
N LEU A 281 11.84 9.62 2.12
CA LEU A 281 12.23 9.64 3.53
C LEU A 281 13.36 10.62 3.78
N GLN A 282 14.25 10.85 2.82
CA GLN A 282 15.26 11.91 2.93
C GLN A 282 14.61 13.29 3.09
N VAL A 283 13.63 13.62 2.26
CA VAL A 283 12.84 14.87 2.39
C VAL A 283 12.05 14.91 3.71
N PHE A 284 11.51 13.76 4.12
CA PHE A 284 10.84 13.66 5.42
C PHE A 284 11.80 13.96 6.57
N PHE A 285 13.01 13.40 6.58
CA PHE A 285 13.97 13.61 7.66
C PHE A 285 14.56 15.01 7.66
N SER A 286 14.80 15.64 6.50
CA SER A 286 15.24 17.05 6.47
C SER A 286 14.21 17.98 7.13
N SER A 287 12.93 17.70 6.90
CA SER A 287 11.81 18.43 7.51
C SER A 287 11.61 18.09 8.99
N ALA A 288 11.57 16.79 9.33
CA ALA A 288 11.27 16.29 10.68
C ALA A 288 12.39 16.50 11.69
N CYS A 289 13.64 16.56 11.22
CA CYS A 289 14.81 16.86 12.06
C CYS A 289 15.06 18.36 12.19
N SER A 290 14.26 19.21 11.53
CA SER A 290 14.36 20.66 11.65
C SER A 290 14.02 21.15 13.08
N THR A 291 14.52 22.33 13.43
CA THR A 291 14.26 22.94 14.74
C THR A 291 12.84 23.48 14.88
N ALA A 292 12.11 23.63 13.78
CA ALA A 292 10.73 24.11 13.74
C ALA A 292 9.71 23.07 14.23
N VAL A 293 10.09 21.79 14.25
CA VAL A 293 9.22 20.66 14.62
C VAL A 293 9.33 20.35 16.11
N ASP A 294 8.22 19.83 16.68
CA ASP A 294 8.14 19.40 18.07
C ASP A 294 9.31 18.49 18.48
N ALA A 295 9.86 18.70 19.69
CA ALA A 295 11.03 17.98 20.17
C ALA A 295 10.82 16.45 20.27
N THR A 296 9.59 16.01 20.54
CA THR A 296 9.23 14.60 20.64
C THR A 296 9.25 13.94 19.27
N LEU A 297 8.66 14.61 18.27
CA LEU A 297 8.65 14.17 16.88
C LEU A 297 10.08 14.13 16.34
N ARG A 298 10.86 15.20 16.53
CA ARG A 298 12.27 15.26 16.11
C ARG A 298 13.10 14.12 16.68
N LYS A 299 13.05 13.90 18.01
CA LYS A 299 13.79 12.80 18.65
C LYS A 299 13.37 11.42 18.14
N LYS A 300 12.10 11.25 17.78
CA LYS A 300 11.60 9.99 17.20
C LYS A 300 12.08 9.82 15.75
N ALA A 301 12.09 10.90 14.97
CA ALA A 301 12.59 10.92 13.60
C ALA A 301 14.10 10.61 13.55
N GLU A 302 14.92 11.25 14.38
CA GLU A 302 16.36 10.99 14.47
C GLU A 302 16.66 9.51 14.80
N LYS A 303 15.93 8.94 15.77
CA LYS A 303 16.06 7.51 16.10
C LYS A 303 15.64 6.60 14.95
N PHE A 304 14.59 6.97 14.23
CA PHE A 304 14.11 6.19 13.09
C PHE A 304 15.09 6.26 11.91
N GLN A 305 15.61 7.44 11.61
CA GLN A 305 16.66 7.66 10.61
C GLN A 305 17.89 6.80 10.92
N ALA A 306 18.39 6.85 12.17
CA ALA A 306 19.52 6.03 12.60
C ALA A 306 19.23 4.51 12.49
N HIS A 307 17.99 4.08 12.76
CA HIS A 307 17.58 2.70 12.59
C HIS A 307 17.63 2.27 11.12
N LEU A 308 17.08 3.07 10.21
CA LEU A 308 17.07 2.78 8.77
C LEU A 308 18.48 2.77 8.17
N THR A 309 19.31 3.76 8.52
CA THR A 309 20.72 3.79 8.12
C THR A 309 21.47 2.55 8.60
N LYS A 310 21.22 2.09 9.83
CA LYS A 310 21.86 0.87 10.34
C LYS A 310 21.33 -0.41 9.68
N LYS A 311 20.02 -0.52 9.48
CA LYS A 311 19.36 -1.75 9.00
C LYS A 311 19.55 -1.95 7.50
N PHE A 312 19.34 -0.90 6.71
CA PHE A 312 19.35 -0.96 5.24
C PHE A 312 20.58 -0.35 4.60
N ARG A 313 21.50 0.24 5.39
CA ARG A 313 22.68 0.98 4.89
C ARG A 313 22.33 2.17 3.99
N TRP A 314 21.16 2.77 4.21
CA TRP A 314 20.74 3.98 3.48
C TRP A 314 21.44 5.21 4.04
N ASP A 315 21.98 6.02 3.12
CA ASP A 315 22.49 7.35 3.42
C ASP A 315 21.40 8.39 3.11
N PHE A 316 21.01 9.15 4.12
CA PHE A 316 20.06 10.25 3.98
C PHE A 316 20.75 11.63 4.04
N ALA A 317 22.06 11.65 4.25
CA ALA A 317 22.87 12.87 4.28
C ALA A 317 23.45 13.20 2.89
N ALA A 318 23.59 12.20 2.01
CA ALA A 318 24.01 12.41 0.63
C ALA A 318 22.93 13.17 -0.14
N GLU A 319 23.26 14.36 -0.65
CA GLU A 319 22.42 15.05 -1.64
C GLU A 319 22.21 14.12 -2.86
N PRO A 320 20.98 14.02 -3.41
CA PRO A 320 20.75 13.27 -4.64
C PRO A 320 21.68 13.76 -5.75
N GLU A 321 22.26 12.86 -6.55
CA GLU A 321 23.17 13.26 -7.64
C GLU A 321 22.50 14.25 -8.62
N ASP A 322 21.18 14.14 -8.82
CA ASP A 322 20.38 15.09 -9.64
C ASP A 322 20.33 16.52 -9.08
N CYS A 323 20.67 16.71 -7.81
CA CYS A 323 20.78 18.03 -7.15
C CYS A 323 22.22 18.55 -7.12
N ALA A 324 23.19 17.76 -7.58
CA ALA A 324 24.57 18.24 -7.69
C ALA A 324 24.65 19.33 -8.76
N PRO A 325 25.45 20.40 -8.54
CA PRO A 325 25.66 21.41 -9.57
C PRO A 325 26.27 20.74 -10.80
N VAL A 326 25.65 20.93 -11.97
CA VAL A 326 26.25 20.52 -13.24
C VAL A 326 27.49 21.39 -13.46
N VAL A 327 28.67 20.79 -13.36
CA VAL A 327 29.93 21.46 -13.69
C VAL A 327 29.97 21.60 -15.21
N VAL A 328 29.67 22.81 -15.71
CA VAL A 328 29.85 23.14 -17.12
C VAL A 328 31.30 23.55 -17.30
N GLU A 329 32.11 22.68 -17.90
CA GLU A 329 33.46 23.04 -18.34
C GLU A 329 33.33 24.09 -19.45
N LEU A 330 33.75 25.31 -19.15
CA LEU A 330 33.84 26.36 -20.16
C LEU A 330 35.02 26.02 -21.10
N PRO A 331 34.83 26.09 -22.43
CA PRO A 331 35.91 25.85 -23.37
C PRO A 331 37.06 26.84 -23.10
N GLU A 332 38.28 26.29 -23.07
CA GLU A 332 39.51 27.03 -22.80
C GLU A 332 39.57 28.32 -23.65
N GLY A 333 39.57 29.48 -22.98
CA GLY A 333 39.69 30.78 -23.64
C GLY A 333 38.55 31.77 -23.38
N THR A 334 37.51 31.41 -22.63
CA THR A 334 36.55 32.40 -22.11
C THR A 334 37.10 33.06 -20.86
N SER A 335 37.93 34.09 -21.04
CA SER A 335 38.32 35.01 -19.97
C SER A 335 37.07 35.72 -19.45
N THR A 336 36.68 35.45 -18.20
CA THR A 336 35.75 36.30 -17.45
C THR A 336 36.43 37.65 -17.22
N GLY A 337 35.98 38.67 -17.96
CA GLY A 337 36.47 40.04 -17.88
C GLY A 337 36.16 40.72 -16.55
#